data_AF-A0A428P4V2-F1
#
_entry.id   AF-A0A428P4V2-F1
#
_cell.length_a   1.000
_cell.length_b   1.000
_cell.length_c   1.000
_cell.angle_alpha   90.00
_cell.angle_beta   90.00
_cell.angle_gamma   90.00
#
_symmetry.space_group_name_H-M   'P 1'
#
loop_
_entity.id
_entity.type
_entity.pdbx_description
1 polymer ?
#
loop_
_entity_poly.entity_id
_entity_poly.type
_entity_poly.pdbx_seq_one_letter_code
_entity_poly.pdbx_strand_id
1 'polypeptide(L)'
;MAPILHPILPQSEDALEKPIPREPKSPRRLAQIQAQNRRREHLARHPSYFESIEHELADPVLYERLVKRFQTAEEREAEGKVKGYGRTLEADLQRGESKLSKLKESNGSGRTPNGIENSGGDLEHPWEKPATDKAHGLQLWHAFLEERFVHGLDEDIDYRPIDADEDLDTMIRQDAQDAWFDDEEPSWVDDEVSGTDQQPRQGETGIQDF
;
A
#
# COMPACT_ATOMS: atom_id res chain seq x y z
N MET A 1 -68.84 -16.35 -10.96
CA MET A 1 -67.55 -15.75 -11.36
C MET A 1 -67.06 -14.93 -10.18
N ALA A 2 -66.13 -15.46 -9.38
CA ALA A 2 -65.56 -14.78 -8.22
C ALA A 2 -64.17 -14.22 -8.61
N PRO A 3 -63.82 -12.98 -8.24
CA PRO A 3 -62.51 -12.40 -8.53
C PRO A 3 -61.45 -12.99 -7.59
N ILE A 4 -60.29 -13.35 -8.17
CA ILE A 4 -59.10 -13.81 -7.45
C ILE A 4 -58.42 -12.55 -6.86
N LEU A 5 -58.50 -12.38 -5.53
CA LEU A 5 -57.60 -11.46 -4.83
C LEU A 5 -56.21 -12.10 -4.74
N HIS A 6 -55.20 -11.47 -5.33
CA HIS A 6 -53.81 -11.77 -5.01
C HIS A 6 -53.46 -11.17 -3.64
N PRO A 7 -52.87 -11.93 -2.70
CA PRO A 7 -52.34 -11.34 -1.48
C PRO A 7 -51.07 -10.54 -1.83
N ILE A 8 -51.09 -9.26 -1.47
CA ILE A 8 -49.89 -8.40 -1.48
C ILE A 8 -49.01 -8.90 -0.33
N LEU A 9 -47.87 -9.51 -0.67
CA LEU A 9 -46.81 -9.81 0.29
C LEU A 9 -46.33 -8.49 0.90
N PRO A 10 -46.18 -8.39 2.24
CA PRO A 10 -45.55 -7.23 2.84
C PRO A 10 -44.11 -7.17 2.35
N GLN A 11 -43.77 -6.09 1.63
CA GLN A 11 -42.39 -5.74 1.38
C GLN A 11 -41.77 -5.44 2.75
N SER A 12 -40.92 -6.35 3.22
CA SER A 12 -40.13 -6.16 4.43
C SER A 12 -39.16 -5.01 4.20
N GLU A 13 -39.53 -3.81 4.66
CA GLU A 13 -38.72 -2.58 4.57
C GLU A 13 -37.49 -2.58 5.49
N ASP A 14 -37.31 -3.59 6.35
CA ASP A 14 -36.17 -3.71 7.28
C ASP A 14 -34.91 -4.37 6.69
N ALA A 15 -34.91 -4.73 5.40
CA ALA A 15 -33.79 -5.48 4.80
C ALA A 15 -32.64 -4.62 4.25
N LEU A 16 -32.70 -3.29 4.37
CA LEU A 16 -31.78 -2.38 3.67
C LEU A 16 -30.67 -1.74 4.51
N GLU A 17 -30.54 -2.02 5.81
CA GLU A 17 -29.55 -1.32 6.65
C GLU A 17 -28.20 -2.03 6.83
N LYS A 18 -28.08 -3.34 6.54
CA LYS A 18 -26.81 -4.05 6.69
C LYS A 18 -26.08 -4.19 5.35
N PRO A 19 -24.84 -3.68 5.21
CA PRO A 19 -24.09 -3.87 3.98
C PRO A 19 -23.89 -5.36 3.73
N ILE A 20 -24.13 -5.79 2.49
CA ILE A 20 -23.95 -7.18 2.07
C ILE A 20 -22.47 -7.55 2.27
N PRO A 21 -22.15 -8.62 3.01
CA PRO A 21 -20.78 -9.07 3.19
C PRO A 21 -20.13 -9.37 1.84
N ARG A 22 -18.92 -8.86 1.63
CA ARG A 22 -18.14 -9.16 0.42
C ARG A 22 -17.81 -10.65 0.37
N GLU A 23 -17.79 -11.22 -0.82
CA GLU A 23 -17.37 -12.61 -1.00
C GLU A 23 -15.95 -12.84 -0.42
N PRO A 24 -15.71 -13.98 0.24
CA PRO A 24 -14.41 -14.28 0.81
C PRO A 24 -13.35 -14.39 -0.30
N LYS A 25 -12.17 -13.82 -0.05
CA LYS A 25 -11.04 -13.87 -0.99
C LYS A 25 -10.54 -15.32 -1.11
N SER A 26 -10.11 -15.72 -2.31
CA SER A 26 -9.54 -17.06 -2.52
C SER A 26 -8.23 -17.27 -1.72
N PRO A 27 -7.89 -18.51 -1.32
CA PRO A 27 -6.69 -18.79 -0.52
C PRO A 27 -5.40 -18.26 -1.16
N ARG A 28 -5.27 -18.39 -2.49
CA ARG A 28 -4.13 -17.86 -3.24
C ARG A 28 -4.01 -16.34 -3.11
N ARG A 29 -5.15 -15.63 -3.19
CA ARG A 29 -5.18 -14.16 -3.06
C ARG A 29 -4.86 -13.73 -1.64
N LEU A 30 -5.31 -14.48 -0.63
CA LEU A 30 -4.96 -14.23 0.77
C LEU A 30 -3.45 -14.38 1.01
N ALA A 31 -2.85 -15.48 0.53
CA ALA A 31 -1.40 -15.70 0.63
C ALA A 31 -0.58 -14.59 -0.07
N GLN A 32 -1.04 -14.13 -1.24
CA GLN A 32 -0.41 -13.01 -1.93
C GLN A 32 -0.50 -11.71 -1.13
N ILE A 33 -1.68 -11.39 -0.56
CA ILE A 33 -1.86 -10.20 0.28
C ILE A 33 -0.97 -10.27 1.52
N GLN A 34 -0.89 -11.43 2.15
CA GLN A 34 -0.05 -11.63 3.33
C GLN A 34 1.44 -11.40 3.01
N ALA A 35 1.95 -11.99 1.93
CA ALA A 35 3.32 -11.74 1.47
C ALA A 35 3.57 -10.25 1.19
N GLN A 36 2.64 -9.57 0.50
CA GLN A 36 2.76 -8.14 0.23
C GLN A 36 2.77 -7.30 1.51
N ASN A 37 1.94 -7.65 2.51
CA ASN A 37 1.91 -6.95 3.79
C ASN A 37 3.21 -7.15 4.58
N ARG A 38 3.72 -8.39 4.63
CA ARG A 38 5.02 -8.70 5.26
C ARG A 38 6.15 -7.90 4.61
N ARG A 39 6.19 -7.84 3.28
CA ARG A 39 7.19 -7.05 2.54
C ARG A 39 7.08 -5.54 2.80
N ARG A 40 5.87 -4.99 2.93
CA ARG A 40 5.68 -3.58 3.34
C ARG A 40 6.21 -3.31 4.73
N GLU A 41 5.89 -4.18 5.68
CA GLU A 41 6.41 -4.07 7.06
C GLU A 41 7.95 -4.21 7.07
N HIS A 42 8.52 -5.10 6.27
CA HIS A 42 9.96 -5.22 6.11
C HIS A 42 10.59 -3.91 5.63
N LEU A 43 10.04 -3.28 4.59
CA LEU A 43 10.54 -1.99 4.10
C LEU A 43 10.44 -0.88 5.14
N ALA A 44 9.35 -0.84 5.91
CA ALA A 44 9.18 0.14 6.98
C ALA A 44 10.27 0.02 8.05
N ARG A 45 10.73 -1.21 8.35
CA ARG A 45 11.82 -1.48 9.29
C ARG A 45 13.22 -1.29 8.69
N HIS A 46 13.35 -1.30 7.36
CA HIS A 46 14.63 -1.25 6.66
C HIS A 46 14.70 -0.08 5.67
N PRO A 47 14.73 1.19 6.17
CA PRO A 47 14.79 2.37 5.31
C PRO A 47 16.07 2.44 4.45
N SER A 48 17.14 1.74 4.85
CA SER A 48 18.40 1.66 4.10
C SER A 48 18.25 1.06 2.71
N TYR A 49 17.16 0.34 2.43
CA TYR A 49 16.83 -0.14 1.09
C TYR A 49 16.85 1.01 0.08
N PHE A 50 16.14 2.11 0.36
CA PHE A 50 16.00 3.25 -0.56
C PHE A 50 17.30 4.03 -0.80
N GLU A 51 18.32 3.85 0.04
CA GLU A 51 19.61 4.52 -0.08
C GLU A 51 20.55 3.81 -1.07
N SER A 52 20.20 2.60 -1.52
CA SER A 52 21.02 1.83 -2.46
C SER A 52 21.07 2.49 -3.83
N ILE A 53 22.29 2.74 -4.30
CA ILE A 53 22.56 3.30 -5.63
C ILE A 53 22.16 2.33 -6.75
N GLU A 54 22.14 1.02 -6.46
CA GLU A 54 21.79 -0.01 -7.43
C GLU A 54 20.36 0.14 -7.95
N HIS A 55 19.46 0.76 -7.17
CA HIS A 55 18.09 0.98 -7.58
C HIS A 55 17.96 1.84 -8.85
N GLU A 56 18.93 2.68 -9.16
CA GLU A 56 18.90 3.47 -10.41
C GLU A 56 18.85 2.60 -11.67
N LEU A 57 19.36 1.37 -11.58
CA LEU A 57 19.34 0.40 -12.67
C LEU A 57 17.98 -0.30 -12.80
N ALA A 58 17.09 -0.19 -11.80
CA ALA A 58 15.74 -0.76 -11.87
C ALA A 58 14.88 -0.10 -12.96
N ASP A 59 14.99 1.23 -13.12
CA ASP A 59 14.49 1.95 -14.28
C ASP A 59 15.29 3.26 -14.49
N PRO A 60 16.35 3.21 -15.32
CA PRO A 60 17.22 4.36 -15.55
C PRO A 60 16.49 5.56 -16.17
N VAL A 61 15.43 5.32 -16.94
CA VAL A 61 14.67 6.37 -17.63
C VAL A 61 13.74 7.08 -16.64
N LEU A 62 13.08 6.32 -15.77
CA LEU A 62 12.26 6.86 -14.70
C LEU A 62 13.10 7.65 -13.71
N TYR A 63 14.25 7.11 -13.27
CA TYR A 63 15.16 7.80 -12.35
C TYR A 63 15.66 9.12 -12.94
N GLU A 64 15.99 9.16 -14.24
CA GLU A 64 16.39 10.39 -14.91
C GLU A 64 15.28 11.44 -14.91
N ARG A 65 14.06 11.02 -15.25
CA ARG A 65 12.88 11.88 -15.31
C ARG A 65 12.44 12.38 -13.94
N LEU A 66 12.56 11.58 -12.89
CA LEU A 66 12.08 11.96 -11.56
C LEU A 66 13.17 12.69 -10.76
N VAL A 67 14.41 12.21 -10.82
CA VAL A 67 15.49 12.65 -9.92
C VAL A 67 16.55 13.45 -10.68
N LYS A 68 17.22 12.86 -11.69
CA LYS A 68 18.38 13.51 -12.33
C LYS A 68 18.06 14.82 -13.00
N ARG A 69 16.83 15.06 -13.48
CA ARG A 69 16.45 16.34 -14.10
C ARG A 69 16.53 17.54 -13.14
N PHE A 70 16.39 17.31 -11.83
CA PHE A 70 16.43 18.37 -10.81
C PHE A 70 17.80 18.50 -10.13
N GLN A 71 18.76 17.66 -10.49
CA GLN A 71 20.10 17.73 -9.94
C GLN A 71 20.91 18.89 -10.53
N THR A 72 21.73 19.52 -9.70
CA THR A 72 22.68 20.55 -10.14
C THR A 72 23.90 19.92 -10.82
N ALA A 73 24.74 20.74 -11.46
CA ALA A 73 25.99 20.25 -12.07
C ALA A 73 26.96 19.72 -11.00
N GLU A 74 27.04 20.40 -9.85
CA GLU A 74 27.88 20.00 -8.72
C GLU A 74 27.43 18.66 -8.12
N GLU A 75 26.12 18.48 -7.95
CA GLU A 75 25.55 17.21 -7.46
C GLU A 75 25.86 16.05 -8.42
N ARG A 76 25.73 16.26 -9.73
CA ARG A 76 26.08 15.22 -10.72
C ARG A 76 27.56 14.85 -10.70
N GLU A 77 28.45 15.84 -10.52
CA GLU A 77 29.88 15.57 -10.45
C GLU A 77 30.23 14.78 -9.18
N ALA A 78 29.65 15.16 -8.04
CA ALA A 78 29.81 14.44 -6.78
C ALA A 78 29.27 13.01 -6.88
N GLU A 79 28.08 12.84 -7.46
CA GLU A 79 27.46 11.54 -7.71
C GLU A 79 28.30 10.67 -8.65
N GLY A 80 28.80 11.23 -9.76
CA GLY A 80 29.67 10.54 -10.70
C GLY A 80 31.00 10.11 -10.06
N LYS A 81 31.54 10.89 -9.11
CA LYS A 81 32.72 10.54 -8.32
C LYS A 81 32.44 9.37 -7.37
N VAL A 82 31.29 9.35 -6.71
CA VAL A 82 30.90 8.27 -5.79
C VAL A 82 30.64 6.96 -6.55
N LYS A 83 29.93 7.03 -7.67
CA LYS A 83 29.55 5.86 -8.49
C LYS A 83 30.70 5.28 -9.30
N GLY A 84 31.63 6.14 -9.67
CA GLY A 84 32.65 5.82 -10.66
C GLY A 84 32.11 5.75 -12.09
N TYR A 85 33.05 5.60 -13.03
CA TYR A 85 32.76 5.62 -14.46
C TYR A 85 31.96 4.39 -14.94
N GLY A 86 32.22 3.21 -14.38
CA GLY A 86 31.58 1.96 -14.80
C GLY A 86 30.06 1.94 -14.60
N ARG A 87 29.58 2.32 -13.42
CA ARG A 87 28.13 2.39 -13.12
C ARG A 87 27.42 3.47 -13.92
N THR A 88 28.09 4.61 -14.12
CA THR A 88 27.56 5.68 -14.99
C THR A 88 27.33 5.15 -16.40
N LEU A 89 28.32 4.44 -16.96
CA LEU A 89 28.24 3.86 -18.29
C LEU A 89 27.15 2.78 -18.41
N GLU A 90 27.00 1.92 -17.41
CA GLU A 90 25.97 0.88 -17.37
C GLU A 90 24.56 1.49 -17.37
N ALA A 91 24.31 2.48 -16.51
CA ALA A 91 23.04 3.18 -16.46
C ALA A 91 22.72 3.88 -17.80
N ASP A 92 23.73 4.43 -18.48
CA ASP A 92 23.54 5.09 -19.78
C ASP A 92 23.32 4.10 -20.93
N LEU A 93 23.96 2.93 -20.88
CA LEU A 93 23.72 1.84 -21.83
C LEU A 93 22.29 1.31 -21.70
N GLN A 94 21.86 0.95 -20.49
CA GLN A 94 20.48 0.48 -20.24
C GLN A 94 19.45 1.53 -20.62
N ARG A 95 19.69 2.82 -20.32
CA ARG A 95 18.83 3.93 -20.74
C ARG A 95 18.70 4.00 -22.27
N GLY A 96 19.81 3.83 -22.99
CA GLY A 96 19.82 3.77 -24.44
C GLY A 96 18.97 2.62 -24.97
N GLU A 97 19.13 1.44 -24.40
CA GLU A 97 18.35 0.24 -24.73
C GLU A 97 16.87 0.42 -24.43
N SER A 98 16.48 0.93 -23.27
CA SER A 98 15.09 1.20 -22.92
C SER A 98 14.43 2.20 -23.86
N LYS A 99 15.15 3.27 -24.27
CA LYS A 99 14.63 4.27 -25.22
C LYS A 99 14.43 3.63 -26.61
N LEU A 100 15.36 2.79 -27.07
CA LEU A 100 15.23 2.07 -28.34
C LEU A 100 14.10 1.04 -28.31
N SER A 101 13.95 0.29 -27.21
CA SER A 101 12.84 -0.66 -27.02
C SER A 101 11.49 0.05 -27.02
N LYS A 102 11.35 1.18 -26.31
CA LYS A 102 10.14 2.01 -26.34
C LYS A 102 9.83 2.53 -27.76
N LEU A 103 10.85 2.93 -28.53
CA LEU A 103 10.65 3.34 -29.92
C LEU A 103 10.15 2.16 -30.78
N LYS A 104 10.70 0.97 -30.57
CA LYS A 104 10.28 -0.27 -31.25
C LYS A 104 8.84 -0.67 -30.88
N GLU A 105 8.46 -0.59 -29.60
CA GLU A 105 7.12 -0.85 -29.08
C GLU A 105 6.10 0.22 -29.50
N SER A 106 6.52 1.48 -29.62
CA SER A 106 5.68 2.54 -30.20
C SER A 106 5.33 2.26 -31.67
N ASN A 107 6.13 1.44 -32.35
CA ASN A 107 5.88 0.95 -33.70
C ASN A 107 5.11 -0.40 -33.71
N GLY A 108 4.79 -0.97 -32.54
CA GLY A 108 4.10 -2.25 -32.39
C GLY A 108 3.71 -2.55 -30.93
N SER A 109 2.54 -2.07 -30.51
CA SER A 109 1.86 -2.34 -29.22
C SER A 109 2.50 -1.75 -27.95
N GLY A 110 1.75 -0.87 -27.27
CA GLY A 110 2.16 -0.15 -26.06
C GLY A 110 2.16 -1.02 -24.80
N ARG A 111 3.25 -1.76 -24.58
CA ARG A 111 3.54 -2.42 -23.30
C ARG A 111 4.61 -1.63 -22.55
N THR A 112 4.47 -1.47 -21.23
CA THR A 112 5.49 -0.82 -20.40
C THR A 112 6.64 -1.80 -20.12
N PRO A 113 7.91 -1.34 -20.11
CA PRO A 113 9.08 -2.23 -19.99
C PRO A 113 9.31 -2.84 -18.59
N ASN A 114 8.61 -2.39 -17.53
CA ASN A 114 8.90 -2.79 -16.15
C ASN A 114 8.08 -3.99 -15.63
N GLY A 115 7.33 -4.69 -16.47
CA GLY A 115 6.65 -5.94 -16.07
C GLY A 115 5.55 -5.78 -15.00
N ILE A 116 5.26 -4.56 -14.54
CA ILE A 116 4.09 -4.25 -13.74
C ILE A 116 2.87 -4.36 -14.67
N GLU A 117 2.31 -5.56 -14.76
CA GLU A 117 1.08 -5.78 -15.48
C GLU A 117 -0.04 -5.01 -14.78
N ASN A 118 -0.60 -4.02 -15.49
CA ASN A 118 -1.76 -3.25 -15.07
C ASN A 118 -2.91 -4.22 -14.72
N SER A 119 -2.98 -4.61 -13.46
CA SER A 119 -3.90 -5.64 -12.98
C SER A 119 -5.30 -5.06 -12.88
N GLY A 120 -6.01 -5.02 -14.00
CA GLY A 120 -7.48 -4.95 -14.03
C GLY A 120 -8.14 -3.61 -13.66
N GLY A 121 -7.49 -2.48 -13.95
CA GLY A 121 -8.07 -1.15 -13.87
C GLY A 121 -7.07 -0.11 -14.35
N ASP A 122 -7.55 0.94 -15.01
CA ASP A 122 -6.79 2.11 -15.46
C ASP A 122 -6.26 2.93 -14.26
N LEU A 123 -5.43 2.31 -13.42
CA LEU A 123 -4.80 2.96 -12.28
C LEU A 123 -3.47 3.53 -12.76
N GLU A 124 -3.48 4.79 -13.16
CA GLU A 124 -2.27 5.56 -13.42
C GLU A 124 -1.39 5.54 -12.17
N HIS A 125 -0.20 4.93 -12.26
CA HIS A 125 0.71 4.86 -11.11
C HIS A 125 1.21 6.27 -10.76
N PRO A 126 1.39 6.60 -9.47
CA PRO A 126 1.76 7.96 -9.05
C PRO A 126 3.02 8.50 -9.74
N TRP A 127 4.01 7.64 -9.99
CA TRP A 127 5.27 8.02 -10.63
C TRP A 127 5.18 8.25 -12.14
N GLU A 128 4.08 7.91 -12.80
CA GLU A 128 3.87 8.25 -14.21
C GLU A 128 3.71 9.77 -14.39
N LYS A 129 3.19 10.43 -13.36
CA LYS A 129 3.06 11.89 -13.33
C LYS A 129 4.43 12.57 -13.30
N PRO A 130 4.55 13.78 -13.87
CA PRO A 130 5.79 14.54 -13.77
C PRO A 130 6.02 15.01 -12.33
N ALA A 131 7.22 14.81 -11.82
CA ALA A 131 7.66 15.42 -10.57
C ALA A 131 7.68 16.96 -10.69
N THR A 132 7.31 17.63 -9.60
CA THR A 132 7.26 19.10 -9.49
C THR A 132 8.62 19.68 -9.10
N ASP A 133 9.33 18.99 -8.22
CA ASP A 133 10.65 19.34 -7.70
C ASP A 133 11.45 18.08 -7.36
N LYS A 134 12.68 18.27 -6.87
CA LYS A 134 13.59 17.18 -6.50
C LYS A 134 13.04 16.29 -5.38
N ALA A 135 12.43 16.88 -4.34
CA ALA A 135 11.93 16.14 -3.19
C ALA A 135 10.73 15.27 -3.57
N HIS A 136 9.79 15.84 -4.33
CA HIS A 136 8.67 15.11 -4.90
C HIS A 136 9.13 14.02 -5.88
N GLY A 137 10.17 14.29 -6.69
CA GLY A 137 10.79 13.30 -7.56
C GLY A 137 11.33 12.09 -6.79
N LEU A 138 12.00 12.32 -5.66
CA LEU A 138 12.46 11.24 -4.78
C LEU A 138 11.31 10.47 -4.14
N GLN A 139 10.23 11.14 -3.73
CA GLN A 139 9.04 10.47 -3.20
C GLN A 139 8.38 9.56 -4.25
N LEU A 140 8.23 10.03 -5.48
CA LEU A 140 7.69 9.22 -6.58
C LEU A 140 8.61 8.04 -6.91
N TRP A 141 9.93 8.26 -6.85
CA TRP A 141 10.91 7.21 -7.04
C TRP A 141 10.84 6.14 -5.93
N HIS A 142 10.70 6.55 -4.67
CA HIS A 142 10.52 5.62 -3.56
C HIS A 142 9.21 4.83 -3.69
N ALA A 143 8.11 5.47 -4.09
CA ALA A 143 6.85 4.78 -4.34
C ALA A 143 6.98 3.69 -5.43
N PHE A 144 7.74 3.97 -6.49
CA PHE A 144 8.05 2.97 -7.51
C PHE A 144 8.85 1.79 -6.94
N LEU A 145 9.92 2.07 -6.18
CA LEU A 145 10.74 1.02 -5.56
C LEU A 145 9.97 0.20 -4.53
N GLU A 146 9.09 0.83 -3.76
CA GLU A 146 8.21 0.17 -2.80
C GLU A 146 7.27 -0.80 -3.52
N GLU A 147 6.58 -0.37 -4.58
CA GLU A 147 5.68 -1.27 -5.33
C GLU A 147 6.47 -2.42 -5.97
N ARG A 148 7.64 -2.14 -6.54
CA ARG A 148 8.53 -3.14 -7.13
C ARG A 148 8.91 -4.21 -6.10
N PHE A 149 9.35 -3.80 -4.91
CA PHE A 149 9.74 -4.69 -3.83
C PHE A 149 8.56 -5.50 -3.28
N VAL A 150 7.44 -4.84 -3.01
CA VAL A 150 6.24 -5.49 -2.46
C VAL A 150 5.70 -6.54 -3.42
N HIS A 151 5.75 -6.28 -4.72
CA HIS A 151 5.33 -7.24 -5.74
C HIS A 151 6.37 -8.34 -6.03
N GLY A 152 7.59 -8.24 -5.47
CA GLY A 152 8.61 -9.27 -5.61
C GLY A 152 9.37 -9.19 -6.93
N LEU A 153 9.54 -7.98 -7.45
CA LEU A 153 10.14 -7.72 -8.76
C LEU A 153 11.64 -7.39 -8.66
N ASP A 154 12.23 -7.40 -7.45
CA ASP A 154 13.68 -7.31 -7.27
C ASP A 154 14.30 -8.71 -7.35
N GLU A 155 14.93 -9.03 -8.48
CA GLU A 155 15.53 -10.34 -8.73
C GLU A 155 16.77 -10.63 -7.85
N ASP A 156 17.39 -9.59 -7.31
CA ASP A 156 18.54 -9.63 -6.43
C ASP A 156 18.19 -9.94 -4.96
N ILE A 157 16.89 -9.97 -4.63
CA ILE A 157 16.40 -10.15 -3.26
C ILE A 157 15.76 -11.53 -3.11
N ASP A 158 16.24 -12.29 -2.13
CA ASP A 158 15.56 -13.52 -1.72
C ASP A 158 14.39 -13.17 -0.79
N TYR A 159 13.17 -13.18 -1.34
CA TYR A 159 11.96 -12.89 -0.57
C TYR A 159 11.50 -14.03 0.32
N ARG A 160 12.01 -15.26 0.16
CA ARG A 160 11.58 -16.42 0.97
C ARG A 160 11.68 -16.19 2.48
N PRO A 161 12.80 -15.68 3.04
CA PRO A 161 12.88 -15.36 4.46
C PRO A 161 11.86 -14.29 4.89
N ILE A 162 11.62 -13.26 4.07
CA ILE A 162 10.68 -12.17 4.37
C ILE A 162 9.24 -12.68 4.34
N ASP A 163 8.90 -13.45 3.31
CA ASP A 163 7.57 -14.00 3.11
C ASP A 163 7.21 -15.07 4.14
N ALA A 164 8.20 -15.68 4.81
CA ALA A 164 7.99 -16.67 5.87
C ALA A 164 8.04 -16.08 7.28
N ASP A 165 8.38 -14.79 7.43
CA ASP A 165 8.52 -14.14 8.73
C ASP A 165 7.16 -13.67 9.28
N GLU A 166 6.67 -14.37 10.30
CA GLU A 166 5.42 -14.06 10.99
C GLU A 166 5.53 -12.81 11.90
N ASP A 167 6.74 -12.37 12.26
CA ASP A 167 6.92 -11.14 13.05
C ASP A 167 6.60 -9.87 12.24
N LEU A 168 6.54 -10.01 10.91
CA LEU A 168 6.11 -8.97 9.98
C LEU A 168 4.58 -8.92 9.79
N ASP A 169 3.82 -9.85 10.39
CA ASP A 169 2.34 -9.82 10.38
C ASP A 169 1.77 -8.81 11.41
N THR A 170 2.36 -7.62 11.49
CA THR A 170 1.94 -6.54 12.39
C THR A 170 0.49 -6.14 12.16
N MET A 171 0.12 -5.89 10.89
CA MET A 171 -1.23 -5.49 10.51
C MET A 171 -2.27 -6.56 10.85
N ILE A 172 -1.98 -7.83 10.58
CA ILE A 172 -2.89 -8.95 10.91
C ILE A 172 -3.10 -9.06 12.43
N ARG A 173 -2.03 -8.87 13.20
CA ARG A 173 -2.10 -8.89 14.67
C ARG A 173 -2.95 -7.74 15.21
N GLN A 174 -2.81 -6.54 14.63
CA GLN A 174 -3.60 -5.38 15.00
C GLN A 174 -5.07 -5.57 14.61
N ASP A 175 -5.37 -6.00 13.39
CA ASP A 175 -6.74 -6.28 12.95
C ASP A 175 -7.45 -7.32 13.85
N ALA A 176 -6.72 -8.37 14.27
CA ALA A 176 -7.26 -9.37 15.19
C ALA A 176 -7.51 -8.82 16.60
N GLN A 177 -6.68 -7.90 17.06
CA GLN A 177 -6.85 -7.21 18.34
C GLN A 177 -8.03 -6.24 18.29
N ASP A 178 -8.15 -5.44 17.23
CA ASP A 178 -9.25 -4.50 17.04
C ASP A 178 -10.59 -5.26 16.99
N ALA A 179 -10.66 -6.38 16.27
CA ALA A 179 -11.84 -7.25 16.26
C ALA A 179 -12.18 -7.81 17.65
N TRP A 180 -11.16 -8.15 18.46
CA TRP A 180 -11.37 -8.61 19.84
C TRP A 180 -11.92 -7.49 20.73
N PHE A 181 -11.42 -6.26 20.60
CA PHE A 181 -11.94 -5.09 21.34
C PHE A 181 -13.37 -4.74 20.95
N ASP A 182 -13.73 -4.84 19.66
CA ASP A 182 -15.09 -4.58 19.18
C ASP A 182 -16.11 -5.59 19.73
N ASP A 183 -15.69 -6.85 19.92
CA ASP A 183 -16.51 -7.92 20.51
C ASP A 183 -16.58 -7.83 22.05
N GLU A 184 -15.71 -7.05 22.70
CA GLU A 184 -15.71 -6.87 24.15
C GLU A 184 -16.76 -5.83 24.56
N GLU A 185 -17.88 -6.27 25.15
CA GLU A 185 -18.84 -5.36 25.77
C GLU A 185 -18.23 -4.78 27.07
N PRO A 186 -18.13 -3.44 27.22
CA PRO A 186 -17.56 -2.85 28.43
C PRO A 186 -18.36 -3.27 29.67
N SER A 187 -17.78 -4.09 30.55
CA SER A 187 -18.37 -4.34 31.86
C SER A 187 -18.05 -3.17 32.79
N TRP A 188 -19.07 -2.42 33.20
CA TRP A 188 -18.92 -1.49 34.31
C TRP A 188 -18.77 -2.32 35.57
N VAL A 189 -17.75 -2.01 36.39
CA VAL A 189 -17.60 -2.66 37.70
C VAL A 189 -18.83 -2.30 38.51
N ASP A 190 -19.77 -3.23 38.63
CA ASP A 190 -20.88 -3.07 39.56
C ASP A 190 -20.29 -3.02 40.97
N ASP A 191 -20.62 -1.92 41.65
CA ASP A 191 -20.32 -1.63 43.04
C ASP A 191 -21.09 -2.61 43.94
N GLU A 192 -20.72 -3.90 43.94
CA GLU A 192 -21.24 -4.86 44.91
C GLU A 192 -20.49 -4.72 46.23
N VAL A 193 -20.81 -3.65 46.96
CA VAL A 193 -20.81 -3.68 48.42
C VAL A 193 -22.12 -3.13 48.97
N SER A 194 -23.08 -4.04 49.11
CA SER A 194 -24.18 -4.05 50.11
C SER A 194 -25.04 -2.80 50.30
N GLY A 195 -26.32 -2.95 49.93
CA GLY A 195 -27.43 -2.50 50.76
C GLY A 195 -28.30 -1.38 50.16
N THR A 196 -29.49 -1.78 49.72
CA THR A 196 -30.73 -0.98 49.61
C THR A 196 -30.69 0.38 48.88
N ASP A 197 -31.54 0.46 47.85
CA ASP A 197 -32.05 1.65 47.14
C ASP A 197 -31.43 1.90 45.76
N GLN A 198 -32.18 1.40 44.76
CA GLN A 198 -32.01 1.78 43.36
C GLN A 198 -32.42 3.25 43.18
N GLN A 199 -31.44 4.13 43.00
CA GLN A 199 -31.63 5.34 42.20
C GLN A 199 -30.57 5.37 41.09
N PRO A 200 -30.95 5.60 39.83
CA PRO A 200 -29.97 5.86 38.78
C PRO A 200 -29.27 7.17 39.12
N ARG A 201 -27.96 7.12 39.39
CA ARG A 201 -27.14 8.32 39.57
C ARG A 201 -27.08 9.06 38.24
N GLN A 202 -27.96 10.03 38.07
CA GLN A 202 -27.86 11.02 37.00
C GLN A 202 -26.55 11.78 37.21
N GLY A 203 -25.76 11.90 36.13
CA GLY A 203 -24.47 12.55 36.15
C GLY A 203 -24.55 13.95 36.73
N GLU A 204 -23.97 14.14 37.91
CA GLU A 204 -23.57 15.45 38.39
C GLU A 204 -22.30 15.84 37.64
N THR A 205 -22.46 16.29 36.40
CA THR A 205 -21.43 17.14 35.78
C THR A 205 -21.41 18.43 36.59
N GLY A 206 -20.49 18.50 37.56
CA GLY A 206 -20.23 19.68 38.35
C GLY A 206 -19.78 20.83 37.45
N ILE A 207 -20.74 21.61 36.97
CA ILE A 207 -20.49 22.97 36.48
C ILE A 207 -20.11 23.77 37.73
N GLN A 208 -18.81 24.01 37.90
CA GLN A 208 -18.31 24.98 38.86
C GLN A 208 -18.59 26.38 38.31
N ASP A 209 -19.66 27.00 38.77
CA ASP A 209 -19.68 28.46 38.85
C ASP A 209 -18.72 28.85 39.98
N PHE A 210 -17.58 29.44 39.61
CA PHE A 210 -17.01 30.72 40.11
C PHE A 210 -15.55 30.89 39.64
#